data_AF-D5KU17-F1
#
_entry.id   AF-D5KU17-F1
#
_cell.length_a   1.000
_cell.length_b   1.000
_cell.length_c   1.000
_cell.angle_alpha   90.00
_cell.angle_beta   90.00
_cell.angle_gamma   90.00
#
_symmetry.space_group_name_H-M   'P 1'
#
loop_
_entity.id
_entity.type
_entity.pdbx_description
1 polymer ?
#
loop_
_entity_poly.entity_id
_entity_poly.type
_entity_poly.pdbx_seq_one_letter_code
_entity_poly.pdbx_strand_id
1 'polypeptide(L)'
;MSAKIVLVLCALIAWVSSVPAQPGAGIGAWGGGGGGWGGAGGWGGAGGWGGAGAGAWGGAGAGVNPWIPPWVSSAPWYPQWVPCSVVGSSCVDCNTKVVCTKVGGLQRACTDPTLPYCNAGECSATPSAVCGGPAVDAVAPRTAAVV
;
A
#
# COMPACT_ATOMS: atom_id res chain seq x y z
N MET A 1 21.96 26.35 -35.73
CA MET A 1 22.32 26.14 -34.31
C MET A 1 21.48 25.05 -33.64
N SER A 2 20.20 24.89 -34.03
CA SER A 2 19.26 23.91 -33.47
C SER A 2 19.68 22.44 -33.62
N ALA A 3 20.32 22.05 -34.74
CA ALA A 3 20.75 20.67 -34.96
C ALA A 3 21.83 20.19 -33.96
N LYS A 4 22.71 21.09 -33.51
CA LYS A 4 23.74 20.75 -32.51
C LYS A 4 23.11 20.47 -31.14
N ILE A 5 22.06 21.21 -30.79
CA ILE A 5 21.33 21.04 -29.53
C ILE A 5 20.61 19.68 -29.52
N VAL A 6 19.98 19.29 -30.63
CA VAL A 6 19.30 18.00 -30.75
C VAL A 6 20.28 16.82 -30.60
N LEU A 7 21.45 16.89 -31.24
CA LEU A 7 22.46 15.84 -31.13
C LEU A 7 23.03 15.69 -29.72
N VAL A 8 23.27 16.81 -29.02
CA VAL A 8 23.73 16.79 -27.63
C VAL A 8 22.67 16.18 -26.71
N LEU A 9 21.40 16.55 -26.88
CA LEU A 9 20.30 16.00 -26.07
C LEU A 9 20.15 14.48 -26.28
N CYS A 10 20.20 14.01 -27.53
CA CYS A 10 20.12 12.59 -27.84
C CYS A 10 21.29 11.78 -27.25
N ALA A 11 22.51 12.31 -27.32
CA ALA A 11 23.67 11.67 -26.72
C ALA A 11 23.56 11.57 -25.19
N LEU A 12 23.01 12.60 -24.54
CA LEU A 12 22.82 12.63 -23.09
C LEU A 12 21.79 11.60 -22.62
N ILE A 13 20.67 11.46 -23.33
CA ILE A 13 19.63 10.46 -23.04
C ILE A 13 20.17 9.04 -23.20
N ALA A 14 20.94 8.79 -24.28
CA ALA A 14 21.55 7.48 -24.52
C ALA A 14 22.61 7.12 -23.45
N TRP A 15 23.32 8.12 -22.93
CA TRP A 15 24.31 7.90 -21.88
C TRP A 15 23.65 7.57 -20.54
N VAL A 16 22.63 8.32 -20.13
CA VAL A 16 21.90 8.07 -18.87
C VAL A 16 21.20 6.71 -18.87
N SER A 17 20.67 6.26 -20.01
CA SER A 17 20.03 4.94 -20.10
C SER A 17 21.01 3.76 -20.10
N SER A 18 22.29 4.00 -20.35
CA SER A 18 23.33 2.96 -20.35
C SER A 18 23.88 2.63 -18.96
N VAL A 19 23.46 3.35 -17.91
CA VAL A 19 23.83 3.03 -16.53
C VAL A 19 23.00 1.81 -16.10
N PRO A 20 23.60 0.60 -15.95
CA PRO A 20 22.87 -0.52 -15.39
C PRO A 20 22.49 -0.15 -13.96
N ALA A 21 21.22 -0.30 -13.61
CA ALA A 21 20.77 -0.18 -12.22
C ALA A 21 21.56 -1.20 -11.39
N GLN A 22 22.56 -0.73 -10.64
CA GLN A 22 23.36 -1.61 -9.80
C GLN A 22 22.43 -2.21 -8.72
N PRO A 23 22.28 -3.54 -8.67
CA PRO A 23 21.57 -4.17 -7.57
C PRO A 23 22.44 -4.06 -6.32
N GLY A 24 22.09 -3.15 -5.42
CA GLY A 24 22.53 -3.18 -4.03
C GLY A 24 23.98 -2.79 -3.76
N ALA A 25 24.22 -1.48 -3.68
CA ALA A 25 25.16 -0.95 -2.69
C ALA A 25 24.40 0.18 -1.97
N GLY A 26 23.68 -0.20 -0.92
CA GLY A 26 22.89 0.75 -0.15
C GLY A 26 23.79 1.73 0.57
N ILE A 27 23.57 3.02 0.36
CA ILE A 27 23.38 4.06 1.38
C ILE A 27 22.46 5.10 0.73
N GLY A 28 21.37 5.46 1.40
CA GLY A 28 20.24 6.16 0.80
C GLY A 28 20.54 7.56 0.27
N ALA A 29 19.76 7.97 -0.73
CA ALA A 29 19.41 9.37 -0.94
C ALA A 29 18.35 9.49 -2.05
N TRP A 30 17.13 9.88 -1.66
CA TRP A 30 16.21 10.75 -2.41
C TRP A 30 16.02 10.41 -3.91
N GLY A 31 14.99 9.68 -4.32
CA GLY A 31 13.61 10.15 -4.28
C GLY A 31 13.17 10.64 -5.66
N GLY A 32 12.05 10.12 -6.16
CA GLY A 32 11.29 10.80 -7.23
C GLY A 32 11.12 10.00 -8.53
N GLY A 33 10.01 9.27 -8.59
CA GLY A 33 9.04 9.49 -9.65
C GLY A 33 9.28 8.81 -11.01
N GLY A 34 8.41 7.85 -11.30
CA GLY A 34 7.68 7.90 -12.56
C GLY A 34 8.01 6.83 -13.59
N GLY A 35 7.04 5.93 -13.79
CA GLY A 35 6.67 5.44 -15.13
C GLY A 35 7.45 4.25 -15.65
N GLY A 36 6.79 3.09 -15.69
CA GLY A 36 7.31 1.93 -16.40
C GLY A 36 6.28 0.80 -16.53
N TRP A 37 5.16 1.05 -17.20
CA TRP A 37 4.36 -0.02 -17.80
C TRP A 37 5.10 -0.51 -19.05
N GLY A 38 5.43 -1.80 -19.12
CA GLY A 38 5.89 -2.45 -20.35
C GLY A 38 7.04 -3.41 -20.12
N GLY A 39 6.72 -4.69 -19.96
CA GLY A 39 7.73 -5.75 -19.86
C GLY A 39 7.07 -7.12 -19.85
N ALA A 40 6.62 -7.55 -21.03
CA ALA A 40 6.19 -8.92 -21.28
C ALA A 40 7.40 -9.87 -21.17
N GLY A 41 7.16 -11.05 -20.58
CA GLY A 41 8.03 -12.22 -20.72
C GLY A 41 8.83 -12.56 -19.47
N GLY A 42 8.63 -13.78 -18.97
CA GLY A 42 9.53 -14.39 -18.00
C GLY A 42 8.84 -15.08 -16.82
N TRP A 43 8.03 -16.11 -17.09
CA TRP A 43 7.80 -17.13 -16.07
C TRP A 43 9.08 -17.96 -15.94
N GLY A 44 9.70 -17.94 -14.76
CA GLY A 44 10.77 -18.86 -14.38
C GLY A 44 12.13 -18.20 -14.21
N GLY A 45 12.57 -18.08 -12.96
CA GLY A 45 13.92 -17.61 -12.63
C GLY A 45 14.06 -17.25 -11.16
N ALA A 46 14.00 -18.26 -10.30
CA ALA A 46 14.37 -18.15 -8.90
C ALA A 46 15.80 -17.59 -8.77
N GLY A 47 15.98 -16.58 -7.93
CA GLY A 47 17.26 -15.94 -7.70
C GLY A 47 17.22 -14.95 -6.54
N GLY A 48 17.25 -15.47 -5.31
CA GLY A 48 18.02 -14.79 -4.25
C GLY A 48 17.29 -13.86 -3.27
N TRP A 49 16.20 -14.33 -2.66
CA TRP A 49 16.04 -14.19 -1.20
C TRP A 49 15.89 -15.60 -0.63
N GLY A 50 16.93 -16.42 -0.78
CA GLY A 50 17.03 -17.70 -0.04
C GLY A 50 17.45 -17.38 1.40
N GLY A 51 17.00 -18.06 2.45
CA GLY A 51 16.07 -19.16 2.69
C GLY A 51 15.76 -19.07 4.20
N ALA A 52 14.78 -19.72 4.81
CA ALA A 52 14.17 -20.99 4.54
C ALA A 52 12.74 -20.97 5.10
N GLY A 53 11.84 -21.75 4.48
CA GLY A 53 10.48 -21.97 4.98
C GLY A 53 9.43 -21.70 3.93
N ALA A 54 9.16 -22.71 3.10
CA ALA A 54 7.85 -22.87 2.51
C ALA A 54 6.82 -22.87 3.66
N GLY A 55 6.18 -21.73 3.87
CA GLY A 55 5.44 -21.38 5.09
C GLY A 55 5.42 -19.88 5.42
N ALA A 56 6.29 -19.06 4.80
CA ALA A 56 6.46 -17.64 5.13
C ALA A 56 5.43 -16.66 4.52
N TRP A 57 4.17 -17.07 4.33
CA TRP A 57 3.03 -16.14 4.22
C TRP A 57 2.31 -15.97 5.57
N GLY A 58 2.95 -16.39 6.66
CA GLY A 58 2.44 -16.30 8.02
C GLY A 58 3.28 -15.36 8.86
N GLY A 59 2.71 -14.22 9.22
CA GLY A 59 3.28 -13.32 10.22
C GLY A 59 2.74 -11.92 10.05
N ALA A 60 1.99 -11.45 11.05
CA ALA A 60 1.42 -10.10 11.18
C ALA A 60 2.52 -9.01 11.29
N GLY A 61 3.33 -8.88 10.23
CA GLY A 61 4.50 -8.01 10.16
C GLY A 61 5.33 -8.20 8.90
N ALA A 62 4.75 -8.72 7.81
CA ALA A 62 5.44 -8.93 6.55
C ALA A 62 5.93 -7.58 5.98
N GLY A 63 7.21 -7.28 6.19
CA GLY A 63 7.91 -6.17 5.55
C GLY A 63 7.61 -4.79 6.12
N VAL A 64 7.40 -4.65 7.44
CA VAL A 64 7.47 -3.32 8.06
C VAL A 64 8.88 -2.77 7.83
N ASN A 65 8.95 -1.69 7.05
CA ASN A 65 10.21 -1.01 6.78
C ASN A 65 10.88 -0.67 8.13
N PRO A 66 12.11 -1.13 8.42
CA PRO A 66 12.75 -0.96 9.72
C PRO A 66 13.02 0.50 10.09
N TRP A 67 12.91 1.43 9.13
CA TRP A 67 13.00 2.87 9.36
C TRP A 67 11.67 3.49 9.82
N ILE A 68 10.55 2.76 9.72
CA ILE A 68 9.26 3.22 10.24
C ILE A 68 9.22 2.88 11.73
N PRO A 69 9.03 3.88 12.61
CA PRO A 69 8.96 3.64 14.03
C PRO A 69 7.83 2.65 14.38
N PRO A 70 8.02 1.77 15.38
CA PRO A 70 7.00 0.80 15.77
C PRO A 70 5.64 1.44 16.03
N TRP A 71 5.61 2.62 16.68
CA TRP A 71 4.37 3.35 16.98
C TRP A 71 3.59 3.81 15.75
N VAL A 72 4.25 3.99 14.59
CA VAL A 72 3.58 4.25 13.31
C VAL A 72 3.02 2.95 12.75
N SER A 73 3.84 1.90 12.72
CA SER A 73 3.44 0.62 12.12
C SER A 73 2.33 -0.11 12.89
N SER A 74 2.22 0.14 14.20
CA SER A 74 1.15 -0.44 15.04
C SER A 74 -0.09 0.44 15.10
N ALA A 75 -0.08 1.62 14.45
CA ALA A 75 -1.19 2.53 14.52
C ALA A 75 -2.39 1.99 13.73
N PRO A 76 -3.64 2.16 14.23
CA PRO A 76 -4.84 1.67 13.54
C PRO A 76 -5.08 2.27 12.15
N TRP A 77 -4.51 3.46 11.89
CA TRP A 77 -4.60 4.16 10.60
C TRP A 77 -3.54 3.67 9.61
N TYR A 78 -2.50 2.97 10.06
CA TYR A 78 -1.43 2.50 9.20
C TYR A 78 -1.89 1.23 8.46
N PRO A 79 -1.81 1.18 7.12
CA PRO A 79 -2.27 0.02 6.39
C PRO A 79 -1.47 -1.24 6.74
N GLN A 80 -2.17 -2.31 7.09
CA GLN A 80 -1.56 -3.60 7.37
C GLN A 80 -1.63 -4.50 6.14
N TRP A 81 -0.51 -5.13 5.80
CA TRP A 81 -0.49 -6.16 4.77
C TRP A 81 -1.08 -7.46 5.33
N VAL A 82 -2.04 -8.03 4.62
CA VAL A 82 -2.70 -9.28 4.95
C VAL A 82 -2.70 -10.21 3.75
N PRO A 83 -2.49 -11.52 3.94
CA PRO A 83 -2.57 -12.46 2.83
C PRO A 83 -4.01 -12.59 2.34
N CYS A 84 -4.22 -12.55 1.03
CA CYS A 84 -5.50 -12.92 0.42
C CYS A 84 -5.32 -13.49 -0.98
N SER A 85 -6.27 -14.35 -1.37
CA SER A 85 -6.22 -15.15 -2.59
C SER A 85 -7.10 -14.64 -3.72
N VAL A 86 -8.10 -13.81 -3.42
CA VAL A 86 -9.09 -13.32 -4.39
C VAL A 86 -8.93 -11.81 -4.55
N VAL A 87 -8.70 -11.36 -5.79
CA VAL A 87 -8.65 -9.93 -6.12
C VAL A 87 -10.03 -9.31 -5.92
N GLY A 88 -10.09 -8.21 -5.17
CA GLY A 88 -11.34 -7.55 -4.85
C GLY A 88 -11.25 -6.75 -3.55
N SER A 89 -12.37 -6.19 -3.11
CA SER A 89 -12.49 -5.57 -1.79
C SER A 89 -13.48 -6.37 -0.95
N SER A 90 -13.17 -6.55 0.33
CA SER A 90 -14.10 -7.15 1.29
C SER A 90 -13.98 -6.46 2.64
N CYS A 91 -15.05 -6.57 3.44
CA CYS A 91 -15.02 -6.10 4.82
C CYS A 91 -14.40 -7.18 5.69
N VAL A 92 -13.38 -6.81 6.47
CA VAL A 92 -12.82 -7.70 7.50
C VAL A 92 -13.64 -7.55 8.77
N ASP A 93 -13.95 -6.30 9.12
CA ASP A 93 -14.77 -5.93 10.27
C ASP A 93 -15.73 -4.81 9.87
N CYS A 94 -16.58 -4.41 10.81
CA CYS A 94 -17.56 -3.34 10.61
C CYS A 94 -16.97 -1.99 10.26
N ASN A 95 -15.72 -1.73 10.59
CA ASN A 95 -15.05 -0.45 10.33
C ASN A 95 -13.74 -0.63 9.55
N THR A 96 -13.49 -1.83 9.01
CA THR A 96 -12.21 -2.18 8.39
C THR A 96 -12.43 -2.93 7.09
N LYS A 97 -11.85 -2.43 6.01
CA LYS A 97 -11.87 -3.08 4.70
C LYS A 97 -10.50 -3.63 4.33
N VAL A 98 -10.47 -4.70 3.55
CA VAL A 98 -9.26 -5.20 2.90
C VAL A 98 -9.40 -5.02 1.40
N VAL A 99 -8.36 -4.47 0.77
CA VAL A 99 -8.24 -4.36 -0.68
C VAL A 99 -7.22 -5.39 -1.14
N CYS A 100 -7.71 -6.43 -1.79
CA CYS A 100 -6.92 -7.53 -2.29
C CYS A 100 -6.47 -7.30 -3.73
N THR A 101 -5.16 -7.36 -3.91
CA THR A 101 -4.48 -7.29 -5.20
C THR A 101 -3.84 -8.64 -5.52
N LYS A 102 -3.22 -8.77 -6.71
CA LYS A 102 -2.51 -10.00 -7.09
C LYS A 102 -1.31 -10.33 -6.19
N VAL A 103 -0.79 -9.37 -5.44
CA VAL A 103 0.41 -9.52 -4.60
C VAL A 103 0.06 -9.75 -3.12
N GLY A 104 -1.19 -9.46 -2.73
CA GLY A 104 -1.66 -9.53 -1.35
C GLY A 104 -2.73 -8.49 -1.06
N GLY A 105 -3.19 -8.47 0.18
CA GLY A 105 -4.25 -7.59 0.67
C GLY A 105 -3.70 -6.45 1.52
N LEU A 106 -4.36 -5.30 1.42
CA LEU A 106 -4.06 -4.13 2.21
C LEU A 106 -5.29 -3.80 3.06
N GLN A 107 -5.18 -4.02 4.37
CA GLN A 107 -6.22 -3.72 5.34
C GLN A 107 -6.15 -2.23 5.72
N ARG A 108 -7.29 -1.54 5.66
CA ARG A 108 -7.44 -0.13 6.07
C ARG A 108 -8.72 0.05 6.86
N ALA A 109 -8.62 0.83 7.92
CA ALA A 109 -9.80 1.34 8.62
C ALA A 109 -10.58 2.31 7.72
N CYS A 110 -11.90 2.35 7.87
CA CYS A 110 -12.76 3.40 7.35
C CYS A 110 -12.60 4.64 8.23
N THR A 111 -11.61 5.47 7.90
CA THR A 111 -11.21 6.65 8.70
C THR A 111 -12.05 7.89 8.40
N ASP A 112 -12.92 7.84 7.41
CA ASP A 112 -13.82 8.97 7.10
C ASP A 112 -14.95 9.00 8.14
N PRO A 113 -15.09 10.08 8.94
CA PRO A 113 -16.14 10.18 9.94
C PRO A 113 -17.55 10.16 9.35
N THR A 114 -17.71 10.48 8.06
CA THR A 114 -19.00 10.40 7.36
C THR A 114 -19.31 9.00 6.81
N LEU A 115 -18.29 8.13 6.71
CA LEU A 115 -18.39 6.77 6.18
C LEU A 115 -17.66 5.77 7.10
N PRO A 116 -18.03 5.66 8.39
CA PRO A 116 -17.23 4.89 9.36
C PRO A 116 -17.39 3.37 9.17
N TYR A 117 -18.42 2.92 8.44
CA TYR A 117 -18.76 1.51 8.35
C TYR A 117 -18.27 0.88 7.05
N CYS A 118 -17.88 -0.38 7.07
CA CYS A 118 -17.62 -1.16 5.86
C CYS A 118 -18.89 -1.92 5.43
N ASN A 119 -19.26 -1.78 4.17
CA ASN A 119 -20.36 -2.50 3.53
C ASN A 119 -19.90 -3.02 2.15
N ALA A 120 -19.95 -4.33 1.94
CA ALA A 120 -19.54 -5.00 0.70
C ALA A 120 -18.13 -4.61 0.17
N GLY A 121 -17.19 -4.32 1.07
CA GLY A 121 -15.81 -3.93 0.72
C GLY A 121 -15.61 -2.42 0.51
N GLU A 122 -16.64 -1.60 0.70
CA GLU A 122 -16.57 -0.14 0.61
C GLU A 122 -16.94 0.52 1.93
N CYS A 123 -16.38 1.71 2.18
CA CYS A 123 -16.75 2.50 3.36
C CYS A 123 -18.08 3.23 3.08
N SER A 124 -19.02 3.15 4.02
CA SER A 124 -20.39 3.60 3.91
C SER A 124 -20.83 4.31 5.19
N ALA A 125 -21.78 5.24 5.06
CA ALA A 125 -22.44 5.89 6.18
C ALA A 125 -23.39 4.94 6.93
N THR A 126 -23.87 3.90 6.27
CA THR A 126 -24.85 2.95 6.83
C THR A 126 -24.15 1.66 7.24
N PRO A 127 -24.33 1.19 8.49
CA PRO A 127 -23.76 -0.08 8.91
C PRO A 127 -24.32 -1.23 8.08
N SER A 128 -23.48 -2.23 7.80
CA SER A 128 -23.95 -3.44 7.15
C SER A 128 -24.93 -4.20 8.07
N ALA A 129 -25.79 -5.05 7.50
CA ALA A 129 -26.74 -5.84 8.28
C ALA A 129 -26.08 -6.73 9.34
N VAL A 130 -24.82 -7.13 9.12
CA VAL A 130 -24.01 -7.94 10.04
C VAL A 130 -23.41 -7.08 11.17
N CYS A 131 -23.27 -5.78 10.94
CA CYS A 131 -22.68 -4.81 11.84
C CYS A 131 -23.69 -3.95 12.59
N GLY A 132 -24.98 -4.12 12.28
CA GLY A 132 -26.10 -3.51 12.98
C GLY A 132 -26.38 -4.13 14.34
N GLY A 133 -25.36 -4.27 15.19
CA GLY A 133 -25.62 -4.31 16.64
C GLY A 133 -26.41 -3.06 17.04
N PRO A 134 -27.11 -3.05 18.19
CA PRO A 134 -27.93 -1.92 18.59
C PRO A 134 -27.08 -0.66 18.49
N ALA A 135 -27.49 0.27 17.62
CA ALA A 135 -26.75 1.48 17.35
C ALA A 135 -26.46 2.16 18.70
N VAL A 136 -25.22 2.09 19.17
CA VAL A 136 -24.79 2.97 20.24
C VAL A 136 -24.78 4.34 19.60
N ASP A 137 -25.81 5.13 19.92
CA ASP A 137 -26.01 6.45 19.37
C ASP A 137 -24.68 7.18 19.30
N ALA A 138 -24.32 7.63 18.09
CA ALA A 138 -23.13 8.41 17.86
C ALA A 138 -23.06 9.48 18.95
N VAL A 139 -22.04 9.41 19.81
CA VAL A 139 -21.82 10.40 20.86
C VAL A 139 -21.74 11.74 20.14
N ALA A 140 -22.83 12.50 20.23
CA ALA A 140 -22.94 13.79 19.59
C ALA A 140 -21.72 14.62 20.00
N PRO A 141 -21.06 15.33 19.06
CA PRO A 141 -19.91 16.15 19.39
C PRO A 141 -20.36 17.09 20.51
N ARG A 142 -19.72 16.95 21.68
CA ARG A 142 -19.97 17.84 22.82
C ARG A 142 -19.55 19.22 22.36
N THR A 143 -20.51 20.04 21.99
CA THR A 143 -20.32 21.46 21.79
C THR A 143 -19.76 21.99 23.09
N ALA A 144 -18.47 22.34 23.07
CA ALA A 144 -17.82 23.03 24.17
C ALA A 144 -18.56 24.36 24.32
N ALA A 145 -19.47 24.44 25.30
CA ALA A 145 -20.03 25.69 25.75
C ALA A 145 -18.89 26.49 26.38
N VAL A 146 -18.39 27.47 25.63
CA VAL A 146 -17.53 28.53 26.16
C VAL A 146 -18.45 29.42 27.00
N VAL A 147 -18.20 29.43 28.31
CA VAL A 147 -18.77 30.37 29.29
C VAL A 147 -17.89 31.61 29.32
#